data_AF-A0A952HJ56-F1
#
_entry.id   AF-A0A952HJ56-F1
#
_cell.length_a   1.000
_cell.length_b   1.000
_cell.length_c   1.000
_cell.angle_alpha   90.00
_cell.angle_beta   90.00
_cell.angle_gamma   90.00
#
_symmetry.space_group_name_H-M   'P 1'
#
loop_
_entity.id
_entity.type
_entity.pdbx_description
1 polymer ?
#
loop_
_entity_poly.entity_id
_entity_poly.type
_entity_poly.pdbx_seq_one_letter_code
_entity_poly.pdbx_strand_id
1 'polypeptide(L)'
;MFARNLTAGTAVSASAAAKARNGLRSKRGARRGAAAAVASALAIAAGLALAVSSGTVAIAAPTARTVDYPTWGDVQRAKASQAAKQAEVNKIQGILKQLSVQADALGKVAEQKAELFNQATAALAAATKKTDKLQSQADAASAKAAKSSKRASALIAQLAQTGGGNISVGMLFGSAKNTDQLLSTLGTVSRLSQSSEEILKQAQFDKNAASSLTASAKVAEKNRKSLAQDAQSASDAAKKASDAALAQLAEQKAAANTMYAQLASLKNSTASVE
;
A
#
# COMPACT_ATOMS: atom_id res chain seq x y z
N MET A 1 61.77 15.99 3.10
CA MET A 1 60.81 16.58 2.12
C MET A 1 59.41 15.97 2.26
N PHE A 2 58.82 15.90 3.46
CA PHE A 2 57.46 15.34 3.63
C PHE A 2 56.72 16.03 4.78
N ALA A 3 56.26 17.25 4.53
CA ALA A 3 55.35 17.98 5.40
C ALA A 3 54.46 18.87 4.53
N ARG A 4 53.46 18.27 3.87
CA ARG A 4 52.42 18.96 3.09
C ARG A 4 51.40 17.91 2.60
N ASN A 5 50.47 17.50 3.47
CA ASN A 5 49.21 16.88 3.01
C ASN A 5 48.13 16.67 4.11
N LEU A 6 48.12 17.46 5.18
CA LEU A 6 47.05 17.38 6.20
C LEU A 6 45.91 18.40 6.05
N THR A 7 45.92 19.26 5.01
CA THR A 7 44.95 20.36 4.89
C THR A 7 43.89 20.17 3.80
N ALA A 8 43.82 19.00 3.14
CA ALA A 8 42.82 18.72 2.11
C ALA A 8 41.60 17.90 2.59
N GLY A 9 41.70 17.23 3.74
CA GLY A 9 40.65 16.32 4.25
C GLY A 9 39.47 17.01 4.96
N THR A 10 39.66 18.24 5.44
CA THR A 10 38.66 18.96 6.26
C THR A 10 37.72 19.84 5.45
N ALA A 11 38.13 20.32 4.27
CA ALA A 11 37.30 21.16 3.40
C ALA A 11 36.20 20.38 2.66
N VAL A 12 36.45 19.09 2.33
CA VAL A 12 35.48 18.23 1.65
C VAL A 12 34.33 17.81 2.58
N SER A 13 34.59 17.66 3.88
CA SER A 13 33.56 17.30 4.88
C SER A 13 32.60 18.45 5.21
N ALA A 14 33.03 19.71 5.12
CA ALA A 14 32.16 20.86 5.35
C ALA A 14 31.21 21.13 4.17
N SER A 15 31.66 20.92 2.93
CA SER A 15 30.85 21.09 1.72
C SER A 15 29.79 19.98 1.55
N ALA A 16 30.13 18.73 1.91
CA ALA A 16 29.18 17.63 1.92
C ALA A 16 28.09 17.78 3.01
N ALA A 17 28.46 18.31 4.18
CA ALA A 17 27.50 18.59 5.26
C ALA A 17 26.56 19.78 4.96
N ALA A 18 27.02 20.79 4.21
CA ALA A 18 26.17 21.90 3.76
C ALA A 18 25.18 21.47 2.68
N LYS A 19 25.59 20.60 1.75
CA LYS A 19 24.71 20.05 0.70
C LYS A 19 23.67 19.05 1.25
N ALA A 20 24.02 18.32 2.31
CA ALA A 20 23.08 17.45 3.02
C ALA A 20 22.01 18.25 3.80
N ARG A 21 22.36 19.40 4.39
CA ARG A 21 21.38 20.24 5.11
C ARG A 21 20.41 20.99 4.18
N ASN A 22 20.85 21.37 2.98
CA ASN A 22 19.97 22.01 1.99
C ASN A 22 18.97 21.02 1.35
N GLY A 23 19.33 19.73 1.25
CA GLY A 23 18.45 18.67 0.74
C GLY A 23 17.31 18.25 1.66
N LEU A 24 17.41 18.51 2.98
CA LEU A 24 16.38 18.14 3.96
C LEU A 24 15.29 19.22 4.18
N ARG A 25 15.49 20.47 3.75
CA ARG A 25 14.43 21.51 3.78
C ARG A 25 13.50 21.46 2.57
N SER A 26 13.97 20.96 1.43
CA SER A 26 13.15 20.81 0.21
C SER A 26 12.19 19.61 0.26
N LYS A 27 12.51 18.54 1.00
CA LYS A 27 11.69 17.30 1.02
C LYS A 27 10.55 17.26 2.04
N ARG A 28 10.35 18.31 2.85
CA ARG A 28 9.19 18.42 3.77
C ARG A 28 7.99 19.15 3.16
N GLY A 29 8.13 19.78 1.99
CA GLY A 29 7.01 20.35 1.22
C GLY A 29 6.34 19.37 0.24
N ALA A 30 7.06 18.33 -0.21
CA ALA A 30 6.57 17.44 -1.27
C ALA A 30 5.70 16.25 -0.79
N ARG A 31 5.55 16.05 0.53
CA ARG A 31 4.78 14.93 1.10
C ARG A 31 3.36 15.29 1.56
N ARG A 32 2.94 16.55 1.34
CA ARG A 32 1.55 17.00 1.58
C ARG A 32 0.73 17.15 0.28
N GLY A 33 1.31 16.86 -0.88
CA GLY A 33 0.65 17.04 -2.18
C GLY A 33 0.18 15.76 -2.88
N ALA A 34 0.42 14.56 -2.34
CA ALA A 34 0.05 13.30 -3.00
C ALA A 34 -1.18 12.59 -2.38
N ALA A 35 -1.76 13.15 -1.31
CA ALA A 35 -2.95 12.61 -0.64
C ALA A 35 -4.22 13.46 -0.87
N ALA A 36 -4.17 14.44 -1.79
CA ALA A 36 -5.26 15.40 -2.03
C ALA A 36 -5.74 15.45 -3.48
N ALA A 37 -5.57 14.37 -4.25
CA ALA A 37 -5.89 14.33 -5.69
C ALA A 37 -7.02 13.35 -6.08
N VAL A 38 -7.81 12.84 -5.13
CA VAL A 38 -8.99 11.98 -5.44
C VAL A 38 -10.29 12.47 -4.80
N ALA A 39 -10.28 13.60 -4.10
CA ALA A 39 -11.46 14.14 -3.42
C ALA A 39 -11.83 15.53 -3.97
N SER A 40 -12.22 15.65 -5.24
CA SER A 40 -12.84 16.86 -5.80
C SER A 40 -13.54 16.57 -7.13
N ALA A 41 -14.61 15.78 -7.11
CA ALA A 41 -15.54 15.70 -8.24
C ALA A 41 -16.92 15.19 -7.80
N LEU A 42 -17.52 15.78 -6.77
CA LEU A 42 -18.94 15.57 -6.50
C LEU A 42 -19.58 16.80 -5.84
N ALA A 43 -19.77 17.84 -6.65
CA ALA A 43 -20.65 18.94 -6.31
C ALA A 43 -21.24 19.54 -7.59
N ILE A 44 -22.14 18.80 -8.25
CA ILE A 44 -23.12 19.41 -9.16
C ILE A 44 -24.48 18.75 -8.88
N ALA A 45 -25.10 19.18 -7.80
CA ALA A 45 -26.53 19.02 -7.58
C ALA A 45 -27.04 20.34 -7.00
N ALA A 46 -27.62 21.16 -7.87
CA ALA A 46 -28.74 22.09 -7.63
C ALA A 46 -28.68 23.22 -8.65
N GLY A 47 -29.77 23.40 -9.41
CA GLY A 47 -30.03 24.65 -10.11
C GLY A 47 -30.17 24.56 -11.63
N LEU A 48 -31.06 23.71 -12.15
CA LEU A 48 -31.81 24.07 -13.35
C LEU A 48 -33.18 24.59 -12.89
N ALA A 49 -33.19 25.83 -12.40
CA ALA A 49 -34.41 26.59 -12.28
C ALA A 49 -34.92 26.89 -13.69
N LEU A 50 -36.17 26.49 -13.94
CA LEU A 50 -36.94 26.85 -15.10
C LEU A 50 -37.00 28.38 -15.23
N ALA A 51 -36.21 28.94 -16.15
CA ALA A 51 -36.48 30.24 -16.72
C ALA A 51 -37.14 30.01 -18.09
N VAL A 52 -38.48 29.95 -18.08
CA VAL A 52 -39.28 30.16 -19.28
C VAL A 52 -39.24 31.67 -19.54
N SER A 53 -38.15 32.16 -20.12
CA SER A 53 -38.13 33.51 -20.66
C SER A 53 -38.92 33.49 -21.96
N SER A 54 -40.17 33.93 -21.89
CA SER A 54 -40.97 34.38 -23.02
C SER A 54 -40.18 35.45 -23.78
N GLY A 55 -39.47 35.03 -24.83
CA GLY A 55 -38.79 35.92 -25.75
C GLY A 55 -39.81 36.68 -26.58
N THR A 56 -39.86 38.00 -26.36
CA THR A 56 -40.56 38.95 -27.21
C THR A 56 -39.94 38.96 -28.61
N VAL A 57 -40.74 38.56 -29.60
CA VAL A 57 -40.38 38.64 -31.02
C VAL A 57 -40.49 40.10 -31.48
N ALA A 58 -39.43 40.62 -32.11
CA ALA A 58 -39.45 41.91 -32.78
C ALA A 58 -40.39 41.85 -34.00
N ILE A 59 -41.39 42.74 -34.02
CA ILE A 59 -42.42 42.81 -35.06
C ILE A 59 -41.87 43.64 -36.23
N ALA A 60 -41.56 42.97 -37.34
CA ALA A 60 -41.47 43.62 -38.66
C ALA A 60 -42.87 43.72 -39.27
N ALA A 61 -43.15 44.84 -39.96
CA ALA A 61 -44.44 45.25 -40.49
C ALA A 61 -45.13 44.23 -41.43
N PRO A 62 -46.48 44.22 -41.53
CA PRO A 62 -47.23 43.13 -42.13
C PRO A 62 -47.32 43.26 -43.65
N THR A 63 -46.91 42.23 -44.37
CA THR A 63 -47.47 41.91 -45.69
C THR A 63 -48.71 41.05 -45.47
N ALA A 64 -49.79 41.34 -46.20
CA ALA A 64 -51.08 40.67 -46.09
C ALA A 64 -50.93 39.16 -46.34
N ARG A 65 -50.85 38.39 -45.27
CA ARG A 65 -50.94 36.92 -45.28
C ARG A 65 -52.43 36.59 -45.18
N THR A 66 -52.93 35.78 -46.12
CA THR A 66 -54.19 35.07 -45.96
C THR A 66 -54.14 34.33 -44.63
N VAL A 67 -55.10 34.58 -43.75
CA VAL A 67 -55.23 33.83 -42.49
C VAL A 67 -55.76 32.46 -42.86
N ASP A 68 -54.86 31.56 -43.22
CA ASP A 68 -55.17 30.14 -43.34
C ASP A 68 -55.40 29.62 -41.92
N TYR A 69 -56.65 29.25 -41.64
CA TYR A 69 -57.01 28.65 -40.37
C TYR A 69 -56.60 27.18 -40.39
N PRO A 70 -55.86 26.70 -39.38
CA PRO A 70 -55.46 25.31 -39.31
C PRO A 70 -56.70 24.42 -39.29
N THR A 71 -56.70 23.41 -40.15
CA THR A 71 -57.77 22.42 -40.19
C THR A 71 -57.73 21.56 -38.93
N TRP A 72 -58.85 20.96 -38.53
CA TRP A 72 -58.88 20.05 -37.38
C TRP A 72 -57.90 18.86 -37.52
N GLY A 73 -57.63 18.44 -38.76
CA GLY A 73 -56.61 17.45 -39.08
C GLY A 73 -55.18 17.94 -38.76
N ASP A 74 -54.89 19.23 -38.92
CA ASP A 74 -53.58 19.82 -38.58
C ASP A 74 -53.38 19.84 -37.07
N VAL A 75 -54.43 20.19 -36.32
CA VAL A 75 -54.44 20.16 -34.84
C VAL A 75 -54.22 18.73 -34.31
N GLN A 76 -54.84 17.71 -34.93
CA GLN A 76 -54.60 16.31 -34.55
C GLN A 76 -53.17 15.84 -34.86
N ARG A 77 -52.62 16.20 -36.03
CA ARG A 77 -51.23 15.86 -36.38
C ARG A 77 -50.21 16.55 -35.46
N ALA A 78 -50.47 17.79 -35.06
CA ALA A 78 -49.67 18.51 -34.08
C ALA A 78 -49.70 17.83 -32.71
N LYS A 79 -50.89 17.43 -32.22
CA LYS A 79 -51.05 16.65 -30.98
C LYS A 79 -50.30 15.31 -31.02
N ALA A 80 -50.40 14.57 -32.12
CA ALA A 80 -49.69 13.30 -32.29
C ALA A 80 -48.16 13.49 -32.27
N SER A 81 -47.66 14.54 -32.92
CA SER A 81 -46.22 14.90 -32.91
C SER A 81 -45.73 15.33 -31.53
N GLN A 82 -46.55 16.07 -30.78
CA GLN A 82 -46.24 16.45 -29.40
C GLN A 82 -46.18 15.23 -28.48
N ALA A 83 -47.13 14.29 -28.61
CA ALA A 83 -47.13 13.04 -27.84
C ALA A 83 -45.89 12.17 -28.16
N ALA A 84 -45.50 12.06 -29.44
CA ALA A 84 -44.29 11.34 -29.85
C ALA A 84 -43.01 11.96 -29.28
N LYS A 85 -42.89 13.29 -29.28
CA LYS A 85 -41.77 14.01 -28.65
C LYS A 85 -41.71 13.77 -27.14
N GLN A 86 -42.85 13.82 -26.46
CA GLN A 86 -42.89 13.55 -25.01
C GLN A 86 -42.51 12.10 -24.68
N ALA A 87 -42.91 11.13 -25.51
CA ALA A 87 -42.51 9.73 -25.35
C ALA A 87 -40.98 9.56 -25.48
N GLU A 88 -40.35 10.21 -26.46
CA GLU A 88 -38.90 10.18 -26.62
C GLU A 88 -38.18 10.86 -25.44
N VAL A 89 -38.69 12.00 -24.94
CA VAL A 89 -38.15 12.65 -23.72
C VAL A 89 -38.19 11.71 -22.52
N ASN A 90 -39.32 11.04 -22.29
CA ASN A 90 -39.46 10.10 -21.17
C ASN A 90 -38.48 8.93 -21.30
N LYS A 91 -38.28 8.41 -22.53
CA LYS A 91 -37.32 7.36 -22.83
C LYS A 91 -35.88 7.81 -22.53
N ILE A 92 -35.51 9.01 -22.96
CA ILE A 92 -34.19 9.61 -22.69
C ILE A 92 -33.97 9.78 -21.18
N GLN A 93 -34.96 10.31 -20.45
CA GLN A 93 -34.89 10.44 -18.99
C GLN A 93 -34.71 9.07 -18.30
N GLY A 94 -35.40 8.04 -18.80
CA GLY A 94 -35.23 6.66 -18.35
C GLY A 94 -33.80 6.14 -18.56
N ILE A 95 -33.24 6.34 -19.75
CA ILE A 95 -31.86 5.96 -20.09
C ILE A 95 -30.86 6.70 -19.19
N LEU A 96 -30.98 8.03 -19.06
CA LEU A 96 -30.07 8.83 -18.21
C LEU A 96 -30.12 8.39 -16.75
N LYS A 97 -31.32 8.09 -16.23
CA LYS A 97 -31.48 7.56 -14.87
C LYS A 97 -30.78 6.21 -14.71
N GLN A 98 -30.92 5.32 -15.69
CA GLN A 98 -30.27 4.01 -15.68
C GLN A 98 -28.74 4.14 -15.74
N LEU A 99 -28.20 5.00 -16.60
CA LEU A 99 -26.75 5.26 -16.66
C LEU A 99 -26.23 5.87 -15.35
N SER A 100 -26.99 6.75 -14.71
CA SER A 100 -26.63 7.31 -13.40
C SER A 100 -26.55 6.23 -12.33
N VAL A 101 -27.55 5.34 -12.25
CA VAL A 101 -27.56 4.21 -11.31
C VAL A 101 -26.37 3.28 -11.56
N GLN A 102 -26.02 3.02 -12.82
CA GLN A 102 -24.85 2.21 -13.16
C GLN A 102 -23.53 2.90 -12.77
N ALA A 103 -23.39 4.21 -13.02
CA ALA A 103 -22.22 4.98 -12.62
C ALA A 103 -22.04 4.98 -11.09
N ASP A 104 -23.12 5.20 -10.34
CA ASP A 104 -23.10 5.15 -8.87
C ASP A 104 -22.71 3.75 -8.36
N ALA A 105 -23.23 2.69 -8.99
CA ALA A 105 -22.90 1.32 -8.63
C ALA A 105 -21.41 1.01 -8.88
N LEU A 106 -20.87 1.41 -10.03
CA LEU A 106 -19.45 1.23 -10.36
C LEU A 106 -18.54 2.08 -9.48
N GLY A 107 -18.96 3.30 -9.14
CA GLY A 107 -18.26 4.16 -8.18
C GLY A 107 -18.12 3.48 -6.82
N LYS A 108 -19.22 2.93 -6.27
CA LYS A 108 -19.19 2.17 -5.01
C LYS A 108 -18.27 0.94 -5.08
N VAL A 109 -18.27 0.22 -6.20
CA VAL A 109 -17.36 -0.91 -6.40
C VAL A 109 -15.91 -0.44 -6.42
N ALA A 110 -15.60 0.67 -7.10
CA ALA A 110 -14.25 1.24 -7.13
C ALA A 110 -13.78 1.66 -5.71
N GLU A 111 -14.63 2.32 -4.93
CA GLU A 111 -14.35 2.68 -3.54
C GLU A 111 -14.07 1.44 -2.67
N GLN A 112 -14.93 0.42 -2.77
CA GLN A 112 -14.74 -0.83 -2.03
C GLN A 112 -13.42 -1.52 -2.40
N LYS A 113 -13.07 -1.57 -3.69
CA LYS A 113 -11.81 -2.19 -4.12
C LYS A 113 -10.59 -1.37 -3.70
N ALA A 114 -10.68 -0.03 -3.73
CA ALA A 114 -9.63 0.84 -3.22
C ALA A 114 -9.39 0.62 -1.72
N GLU A 115 -10.47 0.47 -0.93
CA GLU A 115 -10.35 0.19 0.49
C GLU A 115 -9.72 -1.19 0.76
N LEU A 116 -10.12 -2.23 0.03
CA LEU A 116 -9.46 -3.55 0.13
C LEU A 116 -7.97 -3.49 -0.22
N PHE A 117 -7.60 -2.70 -1.22
CA PHE A 117 -6.18 -2.48 -1.56
C PHE A 117 -5.43 -1.75 -0.44
N ASN A 118 -6.03 -0.74 0.18
CA ASN A 118 -5.44 -0.03 1.33
C ASN A 118 -5.22 -0.98 2.51
N GLN A 119 -6.21 -1.82 2.82
CA GLN A 119 -6.13 -2.83 3.89
C GLN A 119 -5.02 -3.86 3.60
N ALA A 120 -4.96 -4.39 2.37
CA ALA A 120 -3.92 -5.33 1.97
C ALA A 120 -2.52 -4.71 2.05
N THR A 121 -2.37 -3.46 1.64
CA THR A 121 -1.10 -2.71 1.74
C THR A 121 -0.69 -2.50 3.20
N ALA A 122 -1.64 -2.14 4.08
CA ALA A 122 -1.39 -1.99 5.51
C ALA A 122 -0.96 -3.32 6.16
N ALA A 123 -1.64 -4.43 5.81
CA ALA A 123 -1.30 -5.77 6.28
C ALA A 123 0.11 -6.19 5.81
N LEU A 124 0.45 -5.95 4.55
CA LEU A 124 1.78 -6.21 4.01
C LEU A 124 2.86 -5.38 4.73
N ALA A 125 2.60 -4.09 5.00
CA ALA A 125 3.54 -3.24 5.73
C ALA A 125 3.77 -3.74 7.17
N ALA A 126 2.71 -4.16 7.87
CA ALA A 126 2.81 -4.75 9.20
C ALA A 126 3.58 -6.08 9.18
N ALA A 127 3.30 -6.95 8.20
CA ALA A 127 4.01 -8.22 8.04
C ALA A 127 5.49 -8.02 7.68
N THR A 128 5.81 -7.00 6.89
CA THR A 128 7.20 -6.63 6.56
C THR A 128 7.95 -6.24 7.82
N LYS A 129 7.42 -5.31 8.62
CA LYS A 129 8.04 -4.92 9.91
C LYS A 129 8.26 -6.11 10.84
N LYS A 130 7.27 -7.01 10.93
CA LYS A 130 7.38 -8.23 11.76
C LYS A 130 8.47 -9.17 11.24
N THR A 131 8.55 -9.35 9.93
CA THR A 131 9.56 -10.19 9.28
C THR A 131 10.96 -9.63 9.52
N ASP A 132 11.16 -8.34 9.33
CA ASP A 132 12.46 -7.68 9.55
C ASP A 132 12.91 -7.80 11.01
N LYS A 133 11.98 -7.63 11.96
CA LYS A 133 12.25 -7.82 13.38
C LYS A 133 12.66 -9.26 13.70
N LEU A 134 11.93 -10.25 13.18
CA LEU A 134 12.24 -11.67 13.40
C LEU A 134 13.56 -12.06 12.76
N GLN A 135 13.86 -11.55 11.56
CA GLN A 135 15.14 -11.78 10.89
C GLN A 135 16.30 -11.22 11.73
N SER A 136 16.20 -9.98 12.20
CA SER A 136 17.21 -9.38 13.07
C SER A 136 17.42 -10.18 14.37
N GLN A 137 16.34 -10.68 14.97
CA GLN A 137 16.41 -11.56 16.15
C GLN A 137 17.06 -12.91 15.84
N ALA A 138 16.75 -13.51 14.69
CA ALA A 138 17.34 -14.76 14.25
C ALA A 138 18.85 -14.61 13.97
N ASP A 139 19.26 -13.51 13.35
CA ASP A 139 20.68 -13.21 13.07
C ASP A 139 21.46 -13.01 14.37
N ALA A 140 20.90 -12.23 15.31
CA ALA A 140 21.50 -12.02 16.62
C ALA A 140 21.63 -13.32 17.42
N ALA A 141 20.58 -14.15 17.42
CA ALA A 141 20.60 -15.45 18.10
C ALA A 141 21.59 -16.42 17.44
N SER A 142 21.70 -16.42 16.12
CA SER A 142 22.67 -17.23 15.38
C SER A 142 24.10 -16.83 15.70
N ALA A 143 24.39 -15.52 15.77
CA ALA A 143 25.70 -15.02 16.20
C ALA A 143 26.02 -15.41 17.64
N LYS A 144 25.03 -15.37 18.55
CA LYS A 144 25.20 -15.82 19.94
C LYS A 144 25.48 -17.33 20.00
N ALA A 145 24.70 -18.14 19.29
CA ALA A 145 24.88 -19.58 19.21
C ALA A 145 26.26 -19.96 18.66
N ALA A 146 26.75 -19.26 17.64
CA ALA A 146 28.10 -19.47 17.10
C ALA A 146 29.20 -19.18 18.14
N LYS A 147 29.06 -18.10 18.93
CA LYS A 147 29.99 -17.77 20.02
C LYS A 147 29.96 -18.84 21.13
N SER A 148 28.78 -19.26 21.56
CA SER A 148 28.62 -20.29 22.59
C SER A 148 29.14 -21.65 22.11
N SER A 149 28.88 -22.02 20.85
CA SER A 149 29.44 -23.22 20.22
C SER A 149 30.97 -23.18 20.20
N LYS A 150 31.60 -22.04 19.86
CA LYS A 150 33.06 -21.92 19.87
C LYS A 150 33.64 -22.11 21.26
N ARG A 151 33.00 -21.56 22.30
CA ARG A 151 33.42 -21.75 23.71
C ARG A 151 33.30 -23.21 24.13
N ALA A 152 32.18 -23.85 23.81
CA ALA A 152 31.96 -25.28 24.04
C ALA A 152 33.02 -26.14 23.33
N SER A 153 33.32 -25.85 22.07
CA SER A 153 34.36 -26.59 21.32
C SER A 153 35.75 -26.40 21.90
N ALA A 154 36.11 -25.18 22.31
CA ALA A 154 37.41 -24.92 22.96
C ALA A 154 37.54 -25.67 24.30
N LEU A 155 36.46 -25.70 25.09
CA LEU A 155 36.40 -26.48 26.32
C LEU A 155 36.59 -27.98 26.05
N ILE A 156 35.89 -28.54 25.07
CA ILE A 156 36.03 -29.96 24.71
C ILE A 156 37.46 -30.27 24.27
N ALA A 157 38.09 -29.39 23.47
CA ALA A 157 39.48 -29.54 23.07
C ALA A 157 40.44 -29.52 24.27
N GLN A 158 40.21 -28.61 25.23
CA GLN A 158 41.01 -28.54 26.45
C GLN A 158 40.83 -29.79 27.33
N LEU A 159 39.60 -30.29 27.50
CA LEU A 159 39.33 -31.53 28.24
C LEU A 159 39.97 -32.74 27.58
N ALA A 160 39.92 -32.83 26.25
CA ALA A 160 40.60 -33.90 25.51
C ALA A 160 42.12 -33.88 25.74
N GLN A 161 42.71 -32.68 25.86
CA GLN A 161 44.14 -32.52 26.08
C GLN A 161 44.57 -32.76 27.55
N THR A 162 43.73 -32.44 28.54
CA THR A 162 44.02 -32.64 29.96
C THR A 162 43.63 -34.03 30.48
N GLY A 163 42.60 -34.66 29.91
CA GLY A 163 42.11 -35.98 30.29
C GLY A 163 42.92 -37.16 29.76
N GLY A 164 43.83 -36.94 28.79
CA GLY A 164 44.56 -38.00 28.09
C GLY A 164 45.74 -38.67 28.81
N GLY A 165 46.12 -38.28 30.04
CA GLY A 165 47.12 -39.04 30.81
C GLY A 165 47.93 -38.29 31.88
N ASN A 166 47.98 -36.95 31.88
CA ASN A 166 48.88 -36.21 32.78
C ASN A 166 48.37 -36.04 34.22
N ILE A 167 47.05 -36.03 34.44
CA ILE A 167 46.47 -35.83 35.78
C ILE A 167 46.64 -37.09 36.64
N SER A 168 46.39 -38.28 36.10
CA SER A 168 46.56 -39.55 36.81
C SER A 168 48.02 -39.80 37.20
N VAL A 169 48.96 -39.42 36.33
CA VAL A 169 50.40 -39.50 36.58
C VAL A 169 50.82 -38.50 37.68
N GLY A 170 50.34 -37.25 37.63
CA GLY A 170 50.61 -36.26 38.67
C GLY A 170 50.04 -36.63 40.06
N MET A 171 48.90 -37.33 40.11
CA MET A 171 48.32 -37.84 41.36
C MET A 171 48.98 -39.13 41.87
N LEU A 172 49.49 -39.98 40.98
CA LEU A 172 50.24 -41.20 41.34
C LEU A 172 51.62 -40.88 41.92
N PHE A 173 52.25 -39.78 41.47
CA PHE A 173 53.59 -39.36 41.92
C PHE A 173 53.57 -38.21 42.96
N GLY A 174 52.41 -37.62 43.26
CA GLY A 174 52.24 -36.61 44.31
C GLY A 174 52.16 -37.24 45.71
N SER A 175 53.17 -37.01 46.54
CA SER A 175 53.29 -37.63 47.88
C SER A 175 52.05 -37.39 48.77
N ALA A 176 51.52 -38.47 49.36
CA ALA A 176 50.30 -38.56 50.17
C ALA A 176 50.29 -37.81 51.52
N LYS A 177 51.08 -36.74 51.69
CA LYS A 177 51.24 -36.03 52.99
C LYS A 177 50.34 -34.80 53.19
N ASN A 178 49.58 -34.36 52.19
CA ASN A 178 48.78 -33.12 52.28
C ASN A 178 47.29 -33.34 51.92
N THR A 179 46.46 -33.76 52.88
CA THR A 179 44.99 -33.92 52.72
C THR A 179 44.31 -32.63 52.23
N ASP A 180 44.78 -31.46 52.67
CA ASP A 180 44.23 -30.17 52.26
C ASP A 180 44.45 -29.87 50.76
N GLN A 181 45.56 -30.35 50.20
CA GLN A 181 45.89 -30.20 48.79
C GLN A 181 44.93 -31.05 47.93
N LEU A 182 44.59 -32.25 48.38
CA LEU A 182 43.61 -33.10 47.71
C LEU A 182 42.20 -32.50 47.72
N LEU A 183 41.75 -31.95 48.86
CA LEU A 183 40.45 -31.28 48.97
C LEU A 183 40.38 -30.02 48.08
N SER A 184 41.47 -29.25 48.00
CA SER A 184 41.58 -28.10 47.09
C SER A 184 41.52 -28.50 45.62
N THR A 185 42.22 -29.56 45.24
CA THR A 185 42.16 -30.13 43.87
C THR A 185 40.75 -30.64 43.55
N LEU A 186 40.10 -31.36 44.47
CA LEU A 186 38.74 -31.88 44.27
C LEU A 186 37.70 -30.76 44.14
N GLY A 187 37.83 -29.70 44.95
CA GLY A 187 37.00 -28.50 44.84
C GLY A 187 37.19 -27.78 43.51
N THR A 188 38.43 -27.70 43.02
CA THR A 188 38.75 -27.08 41.72
C THR A 188 38.20 -27.89 40.55
N VAL A 189 38.35 -29.21 40.57
CA VAL A 189 37.78 -30.12 39.56
C VAL A 189 36.26 -30.04 39.56
N SER A 190 35.62 -30.05 40.74
CA SER A 190 34.15 -29.94 40.85
C SER A 190 33.62 -28.62 40.27
N ARG A 191 34.28 -27.49 40.55
CA ARG A 191 33.93 -26.19 39.97
C ARG A 191 34.16 -26.17 38.45
N LEU A 192 35.24 -26.78 37.97
CA LEU A 192 35.51 -26.89 36.54
C LEU A 192 34.45 -27.73 35.83
N SER A 193 34.03 -28.87 36.41
CA SER A 193 32.95 -29.70 35.87
C SER A 193 31.62 -28.96 35.82
N GLN A 194 31.26 -28.24 36.89
CA GLN A 194 30.04 -27.41 36.92
C GLN A 194 30.08 -26.32 35.84
N SER A 195 31.20 -25.59 35.73
CA SER A 195 31.38 -24.56 34.70
C SER A 195 31.34 -25.15 33.28
N SER A 196 31.90 -26.35 33.11
CA SER A 196 31.89 -27.07 31.82
C SER A 196 30.47 -27.45 31.39
N GLU A 197 29.69 -28.00 32.33
CA GLU A 197 28.30 -28.35 32.10
C GLU A 197 27.45 -27.12 31.75
N GLU A 198 27.67 -26.00 32.45
CA GLU A 198 27.00 -24.73 32.18
C GLU A 198 27.30 -24.20 30.78
N ILE A 199 28.55 -24.25 30.32
CA ILE A 199 28.94 -23.84 28.96
C ILE A 199 28.24 -24.68 27.90
N LEU A 200 28.19 -26.00 28.07
CA LEU A 200 27.52 -26.91 27.13
C LEU A 200 26.01 -26.69 27.12
N LYS A 201 25.38 -26.57 28.31
CA LYS A 201 23.95 -26.25 28.44
C LYS A 201 23.61 -24.91 27.78
N GLN A 202 24.42 -23.88 28.00
CA GLN A 202 24.22 -22.56 27.39
C GLN A 202 24.37 -22.61 25.86
N ALA A 203 25.34 -23.37 25.33
CA ALA A 203 25.50 -23.54 23.89
C ALA A 203 24.31 -24.25 23.25
N GLN A 204 23.79 -25.30 23.90
CA GLN A 204 22.59 -26.00 23.43
C GLN A 204 21.36 -25.10 23.49
N PHE A 205 21.19 -24.33 24.57
CA PHE A 205 20.11 -23.36 24.71
C PHE A 205 20.15 -22.31 23.59
N ASP A 206 21.31 -21.70 23.35
CA ASP A 206 21.48 -20.68 22.31
C ASP A 206 21.24 -21.24 20.91
N LYS A 207 21.69 -22.47 20.65
CA LYS A 207 21.42 -23.18 19.38
C LYS A 207 19.92 -23.40 19.16
N ASN A 208 19.21 -23.84 20.19
CA ASN A 208 17.76 -24.05 20.12
C ASN A 208 17.02 -22.72 19.92
N ALA A 209 17.42 -21.66 20.61
CA ALA A 209 16.86 -20.32 20.43
C ALA A 209 17.08 -19.81 18.99
N ALA A 210 18.29 -19.95 18.45
CA ALA A 210 18.61 -19.58 17.07
C ALA A 210 17.77 -20.36 16.05
N SER A 211 17.63 -21.68 16.23
CA SER A 211 16.80 -22.53 15.37
C SER A 211 15.33 -22.09 15.40
N SER A 212 14.77 -21.88 16.59
CA SER A 212 13.37 -21.45 16.77
C SER A 212 13.09 -20.08 16.15
N LEU A 213 13.99 -19.11 16.34
CA LEU A 213 13.84 -17.77 15.75
C LEU A 213 14.00 -17.81 14.23
N THR A 214 14.93 -18.61 13.71
CA THR A 214 15.09 -18.80 12.26
C THR A 214 13.86 -19.43 11.63
N ALA A 215 13.26 -20.44 12.27
CA ALA A 215 12.00 -21.03 11.81
C ALA A 215 10.86 -19.99 11.81
N SER A 216 10.77 -19.18 12.87
CA SER A 216 9.79 -18.10 12.97
C SER A 216 9.96 -17.04 11.88
N ALA A 217 11.20 -16.65 11.57
CA ALA A 217 11.52 -15.71 10.50
C ALA A 217 11.10 -16.26 9.12
N LYS A 218 11.36 -17.55 8.84
CA LYS A 218 10.92 -18.21 7.59
C LYS A 218 9.39 -18.24 7.44
N VAL A 219 8.67 -18.56 8.52
CA VAL A 219 7.19 -18.52 8.50
C VAL A 219 6.68 -17.11 8.26
N ALA A 220 7.27 -16.10 8.91
CA ALA A 220 6.92 -14.70 8.70
C ALA A 220 7.21 -14.26 7.26
N GLU A 221 8.33 -14.67 6.67
CA GLU A 221 8.67 -14.37 5.28
C GLU A 221 7.67 -14.99 4.31
N LYS A 222 7.26 -16.25 4.51
CA LYS A 222 6.22 -16.91 3.71
C LYS A 222 4.90 -16.14 3.78
N ASN A 223 4.48 -15.74 4.98
CA ASN A 223 3.27 -14.94 5.17
C ASN A 223 3.37 -13.58 4.47
N ARG A 224 4.51 -12.89 4.60
CA ARG A 224 4.78 -11.61 3.93
C ARG A 224 4.69 -11.75 2.41
N LYS A 225 5.21 -12.84 1.83
CA LYS A 225 5.10 -13.13 0.39
C LYS A 225 3.65 -13.33 -0.05
N SER A 226 2.85 -14.06 0.73
CA SER A 226 1.41 -14.21 0.48
C SER A 226 0.70 -12.86 0.49
N LEU A 227 0.92 -12.06 1.53
CA LEU A 227 0.31 -10.72 1.64
C LEU A 227 0.77 -9.76 0.53
N ALA A 228 1.97 -9.96 -0.03
CA ALA A 228 2.43 -9.18 -1.17
C ALA A 228 1.64 -9.53 -2.44
N GLN A 229 1.32 -10.82 -2.65
CA GLN A 229 0.47 -11.26 -3.75
C GLN A 229 -0.97 -10.78 -3.56
N ASP A 230 -1.48 -10.79 -2.33
CA ASP A 230 -2.82 -10.27 -2.01
C ASP A 230 -2.91 -8.76 -2.29
N ALA A 231 -1.90 -7.99 -1.87
CA ALA A 231 -1.83 -6.55 -2.13
C ALA A 231 -1.74 -6.25 -3.64
N GLN A 232 -0.97 -7.03 -4.41
CA GLN A 232 -0.91 -6.89 -5.86
C GLN A 232 -2.28 -7.18 -6.50
N SER A 233 -2.92 -8.29 -6.12
CA SER A 233 -4.23 -8.68 -6.63
C SER A 233 -5.30 -7.62 -6.32
N ALA A 234 -5.26 -7.06 -5.10
CA ALA A 234 -6.15 -5.99 -4.69
C ALA A 234 -5.88 -4.68 -5.46
N SER A 235 -4.62 -4.35 -5.74
CA SER A 235 -4.24 -3.22 -6.58
C SER A 235 -4.82 -3.35 -8.00
N ASP A 236 -4.66 -4.52 -8.62
CA ASP A 236 -5.17 -4.77 -9.97
C ASP A 236 -6.69 -4.72 -10.02
N ALA A 237 -7.37 -5.26 -9.00
CA ALA A 237 -8.82 -5.18 -8.86
C ALA A 237 -9.31 -3.73 -8.66
N ALA A 238 -8.62 -2.94 -7.83
CA ALA A 238 -8.92 -1.53 -7.61
C ALA A 238 -8.75 -0.71 -8.89
N LYS A 239 -7.65 -0.93 -9.63
CA LYS A 239 -7.42 -0.30 -10.93
C LYS A 239 -8.52 -0.63 -11.92
N LYS A 240 -8.86 -1.92 -12.07
CA LYS A 240 -9.92 -2.35 -12.98
C LYS A 240 -11.28 -1.73 -12.64
N ALA A 241 -11.62 -1.66 -11.34
CA ALA A 241 -12.88 -1.05 -10.90
C ALA A 241 -12.90 0.47 -11.16
N SER A 242 -11.79 1.17 -10.91
CA SER A 242 -11.64 2.59 -11.24
C SER A 242 -11.78 2.84 -12.74
N ASP A 243 -11.11 2.04 -13.57
CA ASP A 243 -11.17 2.17 -15.03
C ASP A 243 -12.60 1.95 -15.55
N ALA A 244 -13.34 1.00 -14.98
CA ALA A 244 -14.76 0.77 -15.31
C ALA A 244 -15.66 1.95 -14.91
N ALA A 245 -15.47 2.52 -13.72
CA ALA A 245 -16.25 3.69 -13.28
C ALA A 245 -15.99 4.91 -14.16
N LEU A 246 -14.72 5.14 -14.57
CA LEU A 246 -14.37 6.22 -15.49
C LEU A 246 -14.95 6.02 -16.89
N ALA A 247 -14.96 4.78 -17.40
CA ALA A 247 -15.56 4.45 -18.68
C ALA A 247 -17.08 4.72 -18.67
N GLN A 248 -17.79 4.31 -17.62
CA GLN A 248 -19.22 4.58 -17.48
C GLN A 248 -19.53 6.07 -17.40
N LEU A 249 -18.71 6.85 -16.69
CA LEU A 249 -18.87 8.30 -16.62
C LEU A 249 -18.67 8.96 -18.00
N ALA A 250 -17.72 8.45 -18.79
CA ALA A 250 -17.51 8.92 -20.17
C ALA A 250 -18.71 8.59 -21.06
N GLU A 251 -19.26 7.37 -20.95
CA GLU A 251 -20.46 6.97 -21.68
C GLU A 251 -21.68 7.82 -21.29
N GLN A 252 -21.87 8.09 -19.99
CA GLN A 252 -22.93 8.97 -19.50
C GLN A 252 -22.83 10.38 -20.10
N LYS A 253 -21.62 10.95 -20.16
CA LYS A 253 -21.39 12.27 -20.77
C LYS A 253 -21.67 12.25 -22.27
N ALA A 254 -21.22 11.22 -22.99
CA ALA A 254 -21.45 11.08 -24.42
C ALA A 254 -22.96 10.95 -24.72
N ALA A 255 -23.66 10.08 -23.98
CA ALA A 255 -25.10 9.92 -24.08
C ALA A 255 -25.82 11.25 -23.81
N ALA A 256 -25.48 11.96 -22.73
CA ALA A 256 -26.08 13.26 -22.42
C ALA A 256 -25.90 14.26 -23.58
N ASN A 257 -24.70 14.36 -24.16
CA ASN A 257 -24.41 15.25 -25.28
C ASN A 257 -25.24 14.91 -26.54
N THR A 258 -25.31 13.62 -26.92
CA THR A 258 -26.14 13.17 -28.04
C THR A 258 -27.60 13.51 -27.82
N MET A 259 -28.11 13.27 -26.61
CA MET A 259 -29.52 13.53 -26.27
C MET A 259 -29.85 15.02 -26.25
N TYR A 260 -28.94 15.88 -25.77
CA TYR A 260 -29.10 17.33 -25.88
C TYR A 260 -29.14 17.80 -27.34
N ALA A 261 -28.29 17.23 -28.21
CA ALA A 261 -28.31 17.54 -29.64
C ALA A 261 -29.62 17.10 -30.33
N GLN A 262 -30.13 15.90 -30.01
CA GLN A 262 -31.39 15.40 -30.54
C GLN A 262 -32.59 16.25 -30.09
N LEU A 263 -32.63 16.64 -28.82
CA LEU A 263 -33.65 17.56 -28.28
C LEU A 263 -33.64 18.93 -28.98
N ALA A 264 -32.45 19.48 -29.24
CA ALA A 264 -32.32 20.74 -29.97
C ALA A 264 -32.87 20.63 -31.40
N SER A 265 -32.55 19.54 -32.12
CA SER A 265 -33.08 19.26 -33.46
C SER A 265 -34.62 19.11 -33.49
N LEU A 266 -35.18 18.41 -32.49
CA LEU A 266 -36.64 18.25 -32.35
C LEU A 266 -37.36 19.57 -32.05
N LYS A 267 -36.71 20.50 -31.35
CA LYS A 267 -37.27 21.85 -31.13
C LYS A 267 -37.20 22.69 -32.42
N ASN A 268 -36.07 22.68 -33.11
CA ASN A 268 -35.85 23.47 -34.33
C ASN A 268 -36.74 23.03 -35.49
N SER A 269 -37.02 21.73 -35.61
CA SER A 269 -37.95 21.22 -36.63
C SER A 269 -39.39 21.71 -36.40
N THR A 270 -39.87 21.80 -35.16
CA THR A 270 -41.22 22.35 -34.86
C THR A 270 -41.35 23.79 -35.31
N ALA A 271 -40.33 24.63 -35.06
CA ALA A 271 -40.34 26.03 -35.45
C ALA A 271 -40.26 26.23 -36.98
N SER A 272 -39.90 25.18 -37.74
CA SER A 272 -39.85 25.21 -39.20
C SER A 272 -41.15 24.72 -39.87
N VAL A 273 -42.07 24.12 -39.12
CA VAL A 273 -43.37 23.64 -39.65
C VAL A 273 -44.55 24.53 -39.24
N GLU A 274 -44.32 25.54 -38.40
CA GLU A 274 -45.25 26.62 -38.07
C GLU A 274 -44.99 27.86 -38.94
#